data_AF-A0A848KUL1-F1
#
_entry.id   AF-A0A848KUL1-F1
#
_cell.length_a   1.000
_cell.length_b   1.000
_cell.length_c   1.000
_cell.angle_alpha   90.00
_cell.angle_beta   90.00
_cell.angle_gamma   90.00
#
_symmetry.space_group_name_H-M   'P 1'
#
loop_
_entity.id
_entity.type
_entity.pdbx_description
1 polymer ?
#
loop_
_entity_poly.entity_id
_entity_poly.type
_entity_poly.pdbx_seq_one_letter_code
_entity_poly.pdbx_strand_id
1 'polypeptide(L)'
;MTMNADHALEVCRDRVARAAEIRSAIGSIWNEYIEQVPRRFVLKPGRDDDHRVVAVETFEQMPVRLSTLFGEWLYELRAALDGAVYFMAVRDSGQNPPPNERGLMFPTLTDAAKYDTKDFRGKLKALSDNSYALLRVVQPFNAQPDHLGNVLWWLDELARIDRHRYGHALAAHADHIRVGVSSPLEMVESYLPPNPAGPIVVDETQPVRIIEVRAPRGGTTWSFSSTS
;
A
#
# COMPACT_ATOMS: atom_id res chain seq x y z
N MET A 1 -36.02 21.09 -10.90
CA MET A 1 -34.57 21.36 -10.84
C MET A 1 -33.86 20.10 -10.33
N THR A 2 -33.91 19.02 -11.12
CA THR A 2 -33.49 17.65 -10.76
C THR A 2 -32.14 17.26 -11.37
N MET A 3 -31.60 18.08 -12.26
CA MET A 3 -30.49 17.78 -13.16
C MET A 3 -29.08 17.81 -12.52
N ASN A 4 -28.97 18.15 -11.23
CA ASN A 4 -27.66 18.37 -10.56
C ASN A 4 -27.22 17.22 -9.65
N ALA A 5 -28.15 16.45 -9.10
CA ALA A 5 -27.83 15.34 -8.19
C ALA A 5 -27.39 14.09 -8.98
N ASP A 6 -28.09 13.74 -10.06
CA ASP A 6 -27.76 12.58 -10.88
C ASP A 6 -26.37 12.69 -11.50
N HIS A 7 -25.98 13.89 -11.94
CA HIS A 7 -24.64 14.16 -12.47
C HIS A 7 -23.54 13.96 -11.41
N ALA A 8 -23.78 14.34 -10.15
CA ALA A 8 -22.82 14.11 -9.08
C ALA A 8 -22.59 12.61 -8.83
N LEU A 9 -23.63 11.80 -8.94
CA LEU A 9 -23.52 10.34 -8.83
C LEU A 9 -22.82 9.72 -10.05
N GLU A 10 -23.06 10.25 -11.24
CA GLU A 10 -22.33 9.86 -12.46
C GLU A 10 -20.83 10.12 -12.31
N VAL A 11 -20.43 11.30 -11.80
CA VAL A 11 -19.03 11.61 -11.51
C VAL A 11 -18.46 10.61 -10.51
N CYS A 12 -19.19 10.24 -9.45
CA CYS A 12 -18.70 9.22 -8.49
C CYS A 12 -18.46 7.86 -9.17
N ARG A 13 -19.34 7.45 -10.10
CA ARG A 13 -19.16 6.21 -10.87
C ARG A 13 -17.97 6.30 -11.81
N ASP A 14 -17.80 7.43 -12.48
CA ASP A 14 -16.66 7.68 -13.37
C ASP A 14 -15.34 7.61 -12.61
N ARG A 15 -15.25 8.18 -11.40
CA ARG A 15 -14.07 8.04 -10.52
C ARG A 15 -13.75 6.59 -10.20
N VAL A 16 -14.76 5.76 -9.94
CA VAL A 16 -14.55 4.31 -9.71
C VAL A 16 -14.08 3.61 -10.99
N ALA A 17 -14.61 3.99 -12.16
CA ALA A 17 -14.12 3.48 -13.45
C ALA A 17 -12.67 3.90 -13.70
N ARG A 18 -12.33 5.16 -13.44
CA ARG A 18 -10.97 5.69 -13.51
C ARG A 18 -10.01 4.95 -12.58
N ALA A 19 -10.41 4.67 -11.35
CA ALA A 19 -9.64 3.85 -10.44
C ALA A 19 -9.37 2.44 -11.00
N ALA A 20 -10.32 1.84 -11.72
CA ALA A 20 -10.11 0.56 -12.39
C ALA A 20 -9.07 0.65 -13.52
N GLU A 21 -9.08 1.72 -14.32
CA GLU A 21 -8.06 1.97 -15.35
C GLU A 21 -6.66 2.12 -14.74
N ILE A 22 -6.55 2.92 -13.68
CA ILE A 22 -5.27 3.13 -12.97
C ILE A 22 -4.74 1.81 -12.43
N ARG A 23 -5.60 0.96 -11.85
CA ARG A 23 -5.21 -0.37 -11.38
C ARG A 23 -4.64 -1.24 -12.51
N SER A 24 -5.25 -1.21 -13.69
CA SER A 24 -4.75 -1.92 -14.87
C SER A 24 -3.39 -1.38 -15.33
N ALA A 25 -3.20 -0.06 -15.30
CA ALA A 25 -1.91 0.57 -15.63
C ALA A 25 -0.81 0.19 -14.62
N ILE A 26 -1.11 0.19 -13.31
CA ILE A 26 -0.21 -0.29 -12.27
C ILE A 26 0.22 -1.73 -12.55
N GLY A 27 -0.74 -2.62 -12.84
CA GLY A 27 -0.46 -4.02 -13.14
C GLY A 27 0.44 -4.20 -14.37
N SER A 28 0.23 -3.41 -15.42
CA SER A 28 1.05 -3.47 -16.64
C SER A 28 2.49 -3.05 -16.36
N ILE A 29 2.69 -1.89 -15.71
CA ILE A 29 4.02 -1.38 -15.35
C ILE A 29 4.73 -2.33 -14.38
N TRP A 30 3.99 -2.91 -13.42
CA TRP A 30 4.54 -3.87 -12.47
C TRP A 30 5.05 -5.14 -13.17
N ASN A 31 4.28 -5.68 -14.11
CA ASN A 31 4.67 -6.88 -14.85
C ASN A 31 5.92 -6.62 -15.70
N GLU A 32 5.92 -5.53 -16.47
CA GLU A 32 7.09 -5.11 -17.26
C GLU A 32 8.34 -4.92 -16.38
N TYR A 33 8.17 -4.34 -15.20
CA TYR A 33 9.26 -4.12 -14.25
C TYR A 33 9.83 -5.44 -13.69
N ILE A 34 8.96 -6.35 -13.26
CA ILE A 34 9.39 -7.64 -12.68
C ILE A 34 10.01 -8.57 -13.73
N GLU A 35 9.54 -8.54 -14.98
CA GLU A 35 10.11 -9.31 -16.09
C GLU A 35 11.59 -8.99 -16.37
N GLN A 36 12.05 -7.79 -16.01
CA GLN A 36 13.45 -7.39 -16.17
C GLN A 36 14.39 -8.03 -15.12
N VAL A 37 13.82 -8.76 -14.14
CA VAL A 37 14.54 -9.32 -13.00
C VAL A 37 15.36 -8.22 -12.31
N PRO A 38 14.68 -7.21 -11.73
CA PRO A 38 15.29 -5.94 -11.31
C PRO A 38 16.28 -6.10 -10.15
N ARG A 39 16.23 -7.23 -9.45
CA ARG A 39 17.09 -7.55 -8.31
C ARG A 39 17.66 -8.96 -8.46
N ARG A 40 18.94 -9.13 -8.14
CA ARG A 40 19.61 -10.43 -8.21
C ARG A 40 20.55 -10.62 -7.04
N PHE A 41 20.78 -11.88 -6.67
CA PHE A 41 21.89 -12.21 -5.79
C PHE A 41 23.21 -12.03 -6.52
N VAL A 42 24.17 -11.42 -5.83
CA VAL A 42 25.52 -11.16 -6.33
C VAL A 42 26.53 -11.57 -5.26
N LEU A 43 27.71 -11.99 -5.72
CA LEU A 43 28.88 -12.18 -4.87
C LEU A 43 29.76 -10.94 -4.96
N LYS A 44 29.98 -10.27 -3.84
CA LYS A 44 30.89 -9.13 -3.73
C LYS A 44 32.15 -9.56 -2.94
N PRO A 45 33.30 -8.90 -3.17
CA PRO A 45 34.47 -9.09 -2.33
C PRO A 45 34.14 -8.89 -0.83
N GLY A 46 34.65 -9.77 0.03
CA GLY A 46 34.54 -9.65 1.48
C GLY A 46 35.70 -8.86 2.07
N ARG A 47 35.96 -9.07 3.37
CA ARG A 47 37.05 -8.37 4.08
C ARG A 47 38.47 -8.72 3.59
N ASP A 48 38.64 -9.89 3.00
CA ASP A 48 39.91 -10.40 2.46
C ASP A 48 39.68 -11.36 1.28
N ASP A 49 40.76 -11.86 0.67
CA ASP A 49 40.72 -12.66 -0.55
C ASP A 49 39.94 -13.98 -0.44
N ASP A 50 39.84 -14.55 0.76
CA ASP A 50 39.14 -15.81 1.02
C ASP A 50 37.65 -15.59 1.39
N HIS A 51 37.22 -14.33 1.57
CA HIS A 51 35.86 -13.97 1.96
C HIS A 51 35.06 -13.38 0.80
N ARG A 52 33.77 -13.74 0.75
CA ARG A 52 32.79 -13.19 -0.19
C ARG A 52 31.52 -12.83 0.55
N VAL A 53 30.89 -11.74 0.13
CA VAL A 53 29.59 -11.32 0.63
C VAL A 53 28.53 -11.71 -0.39
N VAL A 54 27.54 -12.48 0.05
CA VAL A 54 26.30 -12.66 -0.71
C VAL A 54 25.42 -11.44 -0.43
N ALA A 55 25.07 -10.71 -1.48
CA ALA A 55 24.22 -9.53 -1.40
C ALA A 55 23.09 -9.61 -2.42
N VAL A 56 22.00 -8.87 -2.18
CA VAL A 56 21.00 -8.56 -3.19
C VAL A 56 21.29 -7.18 -3.75
N GLU A 57 21.50 -7.09 -5.06
CA GLU A 57 21.75 -5.82 -5.75
C GLU A 57 20.56 -5.48 -6.66
N THR A 58 20.18 -4.21 -6.64
CA THR A 58 19.14 -3.65 -7.51
C THR A 58 19.79 -3.13 -8.77
N PHE A 59 19.43 -3.72 -9.91
CA PHE A 59 19.91 -3.32 -11.24
C PHE A 59 18.94 -2.36 -11.93
N GLU A 60 17.65 -2.47 -11.61
CA GLU A 60 16.60 -1.58 -12.09
C GLU A 60 15.75 -1.12 -10.90
N GLN A 61 15.72 0.19 -10.67
CA GLN A 61 14.95 0.78 -9.57
C GLN A 61 13.46 0.69 -9.83
N MET A 62 12.67 0.63 -8.76
CA MET A 62 11.23 0.61 -8.89
C MET A 62 10.72 1.90 -9.57
N PRO A 63 9.90 1.80 -10.62
CA PRO A 63 9.39 2.96 -11.31
C PRO A 63 8.59 3.87 -10.36
N VAL A 64 9.03 5.11 -10.18
CA VAL A 64 8.33 6.14 -9.37
C VAL A 64 6.88 6.30 -9.81
N ARG A 65 6.60 6.03 -11.10
CA ARG A 65 5.24 6.06 -11.66
C ARG A 65 4.26 5.14 -10.95
N LEU A 66 4.72 3.99 -10.41
CA LEU A 66 3.87 3.09 -9.63
C LEU A 66 3.33 3.78 -8.37
N SER A 67 4.17 4.53 -7.65
CA SER A 67 3.75 5.29 -6.46
C SER A 67 2.76 6.39 -6.83
N THR A 68 3.02 7.14 -7.91
CA THR A 68 2.09 8.20 -8.36
C THR A 68 0.72 7.63 -8.73
N LEU A 69 0.69 6.54 -9.48
CA LEU A 69 -0.56 5.89 -9.88
C LEU A 69 -1.29 5.30 -8.67
N PHE A 70 -0.57 4.75 -7.69
CA PHE A 70 -1.19 4.25 -6.46
C PHE A 70 -1.87 5.37 -5.65
N GLY A 71 -1.22 6.53 -5.52
CA GLY A 71 -1.84 7.71 -4.90
C GLY A 71 -3.07 8.20 -5.67
N GLU A 72 -3.00 8.27 -7.00
CA GLU A 72 -4.15 8.62 -7.87
C GLU A 72 -5.31 7.63 -7.70
N TRP A 73 -5.01 6.33 -7.63
CA TRP A 73 -5.99 5.27 -7.40
C TRP A 73 -6.72 5.44 -6.06
N LEU A 74 -5.98 5.69 -4.97
CA LEU A 74 -6.56 5.94 -3.64
C LEU A 74 -7.42 7.21 -3.63
N TYR A 75 -6.94 8.27 -4.27
CA TYR A 75 -7.64 9.54 -4.37
C TYR A 75 -9.00 9.37 -5.05
N GLU A 76 -9.06 8.69 -6.20
CA GLU A 76 -10.32 8.52 -6.94
C GLU A 76 -11.37 7.75 -6.13
N LEU A 77 -10.95 6.69 -5.46
CA LEU A 77 -11.84 5.90 -4.61
C LEU A 77 -12.36 6.68 -3.39
N ARG A 78 -11.49 7.47 -2.73
CA ARG A 78 -11.92 8.32 -1.60
C ARG A 78 -12.84 9.44 -2.07
N ALA A 79 -12.51 10.09 -3.18
CA ALA A 79 -13.35 11.15 -3.75
C ALA A 79 -14.73 10.62 -4.18
N ALA A 80 -14.82 9.39 -4.70
CA ALA A 80 -16.10 8.76 -5.01
C ALA A 80 -16.95 8.50 -3.76
N LEU A 81 -16.35 8.07 -2.65
CA LEU A 81 -17.05 7.88 -1.38
C LEU A 81 -17.56 9.20 -0.78
N ASP A 82 -16.71 10.24 -0.78
CA ASP A 82 -17.08 11.56 -0.29
C ASP A 82 -18.21 12.16 -1.14
N GLY A 83 -18.11 12.02 -2.47
CA GLY A 83 -19.14 12.45 -3.41
C GLY A 83 -20.47 11.70 -3.21
N ALA A 84 -20.44 10.41 -2.88
CA ALA A 84 -21.65 9.65 -2.55
C ALA A 84 -22.34 10.17 -1.28
N VAL A 85 -21.57 10.55 -0.24
CA VAL A 85 -22.14 11.19 0.96
C VAL A 85 -22.72 12.56 0.64
N TYR A 86 -22.02 13.35 -0.16
CA TYR A 86 -22.52 14.65 -0.61
C TYR A 86 -23.85 14.51 -1.37
N PHE A 87 -23.92 13.56 -2.32
CA PHE A 87 -25.14 13.26 -3.05
C PHE A 87 -26.29 12.86 -2.11
N MET A 88 -26.04 11.96 -1.15
CA MET A 88 -27.06 11.58 -0.15
C MET A 88 -27.52 12.78 0.67
N ALA A 89 -26.62 13.68 1.05
CA ALA A 89 -26.95 14.88 1.81
C ALA A 89 -27.80 15.87 1.00
N VAL A 90 -27.50 16.08 -0.29
CA VAL A 90 -28.34 16.91 -1.18
C VAL A 90 -29.73 16.29 -1.33
N ARG A 91 -29.79 14.97 -1.59
CA ARG A 91 -31.05 14.24 -1.74
C ARG A 91 -31.92 14.32 -0.49
N ASP A 92 -31.34 14.07 0.68
CA ASP A 92 -32.08 13.97 1.93
C ASP A 92 -32.48 15.33 2.49
N SER A 93 -31.64 16.36 2.31
CA SER A 93 -31.95 17.72 2.77
C SER A 93 -32.78 18.55 1.78
N GLY A 94 -32.83 18.13 0.50
CA GLY A 94 -33.43 18.90 -0.58
C GLY A 94 -32.67 20.18 -0.95
N GLN A 95 -31.46 20.39 -0.43
CA GLN A 95 -30.66 21.61 -0.61
C GLN A 95 -29.36 21.30 -1.35
N ASN A 96 -28.98 22.19 -2.28
CA ASN A 96 -27.68 22.18 -2.92
C ASN A 96 -27.09 23.61 -2.93
N PRO A 97 -26.08 23.89 -2.11
CA PRO A 97 -25.33 22.93 -1.31
C PRO A 97 -26.08 22.48 -0.04
N PRO A 98 -25.79 21.28 0.50
CA PRO A 98 -26.46 20.74 1.68
C PRO A 98 -25.96 21.39 2.98
N PRO A 99 -26.73 21.33 4.08
CA PRO A 99 -26.27 21.83 5.38
C PRO A 99 -24.94 21.19 5.82
N ASN A 100 -24.00 22.03 6.27
CA ASN A 100 -22.64 21.59 6.66
C ASN A 100 -21.80 20.99 5.51
N GLU A 101 -22.02 21.44 4.27
CA GLU A 101 -21.33 20.97 3.05
C GLU A 101 -19.81 20.72 3.22
N ARG A 102 -19.10 21.62 3.89
CA ARG A 102 -17.63 21.58 4.04
C ARG A 102 -17.16 20.48 4.98
N GLY A 103 -18.04 19.99 5.84
CA GLY A 103 -17.76 18.91 6.78
C GLY A 103 -18.28 17.55 6.31
N LEU A 104 -18.88 17.48 5.11
CA LEU A 104 -19.36 16.22 4.56
C LEU A 104 -18.22 15.45 3.93
N MET A 105 -17.94 14.29 4.52
CA MET A 105 -16.99 13.31 4.00
C MET A 105 -17.46 11.92 4.41
N PHE A 106 -17.02 10.90 3.69
CA PHE A 106 -17.30 9.52 4.02
C PHE A 106 -16.58 9.14 5.31
N PRO A 107 -17.33 8.79 6.37
CA PRO A 107 -16.71 8.44 7.64
C PRO A 107 -16.14 7.02 7.60
N THR A 108 -14.96 6.86 8.19
CA THR A 108 -14.31 5.56 8.41
C THR A 108 -13.97 5.44 9.89
N LEU A 109 -14.86 4.86 10.69
CA LEU A 109 -14.69 4.73 12.14
C LEU A 109 -14.42 3.28 12.57
N THR A 110 -13.46 3.11 13.48
CA THR A 110 -13.11 1.83 14.11
C THR A 110 -13.77 1.63 15.48
N ASP A 111 -14.56 2.61 15.94
CA ASP A 111 -15.25 2.61 17.23
C ASP A 111 -16.72 3.03 17.05
N ALA A 112 -17.63 2.11 17.40
CA ALA A 112 -19.07 2.34 17.32
C ALA A 112 -19.54 3.47 18.24
N ALA A 113 -18.93 3.64 19.42
CA ALA A 113 -19.32 4.66 20.38
C ALA A 113 -19.07 6.08 19.83
N LYS A 114 -18.02 6.27 19.02
CA LYS A 114 -17.75 7.54 18.32
C LYS A 114 -18.83 7.87 17.29
N TYR A 115 -19.32 6.85 16.58
CA TYR A 115 -20.40 6.99 15.60
C TYR A 115 -21.73 7.39 16.27
N ASP A 116 -21.97 6.92 17.49
CA ASP A 116 -23.25 7.13 18.19
C ASP A 116 -23.31 8.46 18.98
N THR A 117 -22.29 9.30 18.88
CA THR A 117 -22.27 10.62 19.52
C THR A 117 -23.18 11.64 18.82
N LYS A 118 -23.79 12.54 19.61
CA LYS A 118 -24.59 13.66 19.08
C LYS A 118 -23.75 14.59 18.20
N ASP A 119 -22.49 14.80 18.54
CA ASP A 119 -21.58 15.64 17.78
C ASP A 119 -21.31 15.08 16.39
N PHE A 120 -21.07 13.77 16.30
CA PHE A 120 -20.86 13.10 15.01
C PHE A 120 -22.16 13.08 14.18
N ARG A 121 -23.32 12.81 14.79
CA ARG A 121 -24.62 12.95 14.11
C ARG A 121 -24.83 14.37 13.59
N GLY A 122 -24.41 15.39 14.35
CA GLY A 122 -24.47 16.80 13.96
C GLY A 122 -23.63 17.15 12.74
N LYS A 123 -22.47 16.51 12.55
CA LYS A 123 -21.64 16.68 11.34
C LYS A 123 -22.34 16.18 10.09
N LEU A 124 -23.13 15.11 10.21
CA LEU A 124 -23.90 14.50 9.13
C LEU A 124 -25.40 14.86 9.21
N LYS A 125 -25.75 16.03 9.76
CA LYS A 125 -27.15 16.46 9.98
C LYS A 125 -27.99 16.58 8.70
N ALA A 126 -27.33 16.72 7.55
CA ALA A 126 -28.01 16.77 6.26
C ALA A 126 -28.51 15.39 5.79
N LEU A 127 -28.05 14.30 6.40
CA LEU A 127 -28.52 12.94 6.11
C LEU A 127 -29.77 12.62 6.92
N SER A 128 -30.75 11.99 6.26
CA SER A 128 -31.89 11.36 6.93
C SER A 128 -31.42 10.24 7.86
N ASP A 129 -32.28 9.84 8.81
CA ASP A 129 -31.95 8.74 9.73
C ASP A 129 -31.71 7.43 8.98
N ASN A 130 -32.40 7.20 7.86
CA ASN A 130 -32.20 6.04 7.01
C ASN A 130 -30.80 6.03 6.36
N SER A 131 -30.39 7.12 5.72
CA SER A 131 -29.05 7.21 5.11
C SER A 131 -27.94 7.15 6.16
N TYR A 132 -28.16 7.77 7.31
CA TYR A 132 -27.23 7.70 8.44
C TYR A 132 -27.10 6.26 8.98
N ALA A 133 -28.18 5.50 9.02
CA ALA A 133 -28.15 4.08 9.40
C ALA A 133 -27.42 3.23 8.36
N LEU A 134 -27.61 3.48 7.06
CA LEU A 134 -26.90 2.76 6.00
C LEU A 134 -25.38 2.98 6.07
N LEU A 135 -24.94 4.22 6.32
CA LEU A 135 -23.51 4.51 6.53
C LEU A 135 -22.93 3.74 7.71
N ARG A 136 -23.72 3.49 8.75
CA ARG A 136 -23.30 2.73 9.93
C ARG A 136 -22.97 1.28 9.58
N VAL A 137 -23.75 0.65 8.70
CA VAL A 137 -23.63 -0.78 8.36
C VAL A 137 -22.26 -1.10 7.77
N VAL A 138 -21.73 -0.21 6.93
CA VAL A 138 -20.47 -0.45 6.21
C VAL A 138 -19.21 -0.11 7.03
N GLN A 139 -19.37 0.45 8.24
CA GLN A 139 -18.23 0.94 9.02
C GLN A 139 -17.27 -0.18 9.46
N PRO A 140 -15.97 0.13 9.57
CA PRO A 140 -14.95 -0.83 10.03
C PRO A 140 -15.22 -1.48 11.38
N PHE A 141 -15.85 -0.78 12.34
CA PHE A 141 -16.17 -1.37 13.64
C PHE A 141 -17.14 -2.56 13.58
N ASN A 142 -17.80 -2.81 12.45
CA ASN A 142 -18.65 -4.00 12.26
C ASN A 142 -17.88 -5.21 11.70
N ALA A 143 -16.63 -5.05 11.26
CA ALA A 143 -15.86 -6.15 10.66
C ALA A 143 -15.38 -7.16 11.72
N GLN A 144 -15.14 -8.39 11.26
CA GLN A 144 -14.64 -9.51 12.07
C GLN A 144 -13.33 -10.05 11.49
N PRO A 145 -12.35 -10.47 12.32
CA PRO A 145 -12.35 -10.38 13.78
C PRO A 145 -12.17 -8.95 14.31
N ASP A 146 -11.68 -8.04 13.47
CA ASP A 146 -11.50 -6.63 13.79
C ASP A 146 -11.62 -5.74 12.54
N HIS A 147 -11.35 -4.45 12.71
CA HIS A 147 -11.41 -3.44 11.65
C HIS A 147 -10.43 -3.69 10.48
N LEU A 148 -9.38 -4.49 10.66
CA LEU A 148 -8.41 -4.82 9.61
C LEU A 148 -9.05 -5.70 8.52
N GLY A 149 -10.18 -6.35 8.81
CA GLY A 149 -10.99 -7.06 7.83
C GLY A 149 -11.85 -6.17 6.92
N ASN A 150 -11.87 -4.85 7.15
CA ASN A 150 -12.71 -3.91 6.39
C ASN A 150 -11.92 -3.17 5.29
N VAL A 151 -12.39 -3.25 4.05
CA VAL A 151 -11.75 -2.59 2.90
C VAL A 151 -11.77 -1.05 2.99
N LEU A 152 -12.81 -0.45 3.58
CA LEU A 152 -12.91 1.01 3.74
C LEU A 152 -11.90 1.54 4.75
N TRP A 153 -11.55 0.72 5.75
CA TRP A 153 -10.47 1.03 6.67
C TRP A 153 -9.13 1.10 5.95
N TRP A 154 -8.79 0.06 5.18
CA TRP A 154 -7.55 0.06 4.39
C TRP A 154 -7.49 1.21 3.41
N LEU A 155 -8.60 1.53 2.74
CA LEU A 155 -8.64 2.66 1.82
C LEU A 155 -8.33 3.99 2.51
N ASP A 156 -8.91 4.25 3.68
CA ASP A 156 -8.68 5.49 4.43
C ASP A 156 -7.25 5.54 5.01
N GLU A 157 -6.77 4.43 5.55
CA GLU A 157 -5.43 4.34 6.14
C GLU A 157 -4.33 4.49 5.07
N LEU A 158 -4.48 3.82 3.92
CA LEU A 158 -3.55 3.95 2.81
C LEU A 158 -3.57 5.37 2.22
N ALA A 159 -4.75 5.98 2.04
CA ALA A 159 -4.87 7.36 1.57
C ALA A 159 -4.31 8.39 2.58
N ARG A 160 -4.32 8.07 3.88
CA ARG A 160 -3.69 8.89 4.93
C ARG A 160 -2.16 8.72 4.90
N ILE A 161 -1.66 7.51 4.75
CA ILE A 161 -0.21 7.23 4.65
C ILE A 161 0.38 7.92 3.42
N ASP A 162 -0.25 7.75 2.25
CA ASP A 162 0.19 8.34 0.98
C ASP A 162 0.31 9.87 1.05
N ARG A 163 -0.72 10.56 1.58
CA ARG A 163 -0.73 12.03 1.67
C ARG A 163 0.22 12.61 2.72
N HIS A 164 0.47 11.90 3.83
CA HIS A 164 1.11 12.49 5.01
C HIS A 164 2.50 11.95 5.32
N ARG A 165 2.86 10.75 4.87
CA ARG A 165 4.08 10.10 5.36
C ARG A 165 5.20 10.12 4.33
N TYR A 166 4.98 9.67 3.10
CA TYR A 166 5.95 9.79 2.01
C TYR A 166 5.19 9.60 0.70
N GLY A 167 5.35 10.48 -0.29
CA GLY A 167 4.76 10.33 -1.65
C GLY A 167 5.30 9.14 -2.45
N HIS A 168 5.71 8.07 -1.76
CA HIS A 168 6.39 6.87 -2.20
C HIS A 168 5.85 5.67 -1.38
N ALA A 169 4.54 5.47 -1.39
CA ALA A 169 3.89 4.40 -0.60
C ALA A 169 4.31 2.98 -1.01
N LEU A 170 5.00 2.84 -2.15
CA LEU A 170 5.58 1.58 -2.60
C LEU A 170 7.08 1.65 -2.36
N ALA A 171 7.59 0.67 -1.61
CA ALA A 171 9.02 0.39 -1.48
C ALA A 171 9.23 -1.11 -1.70
N ALA A 172 10.43 -1.48 -2.16
CA ALA A 172 10.79 -2.89 -2.24
C ALA A 172 11.09 -3.44 -0.85
N HIS A 173 10.50 -4.60 -0.55
CA HIS A 173 10.73 -5.32 0.69
C HIS A 173 11.12 -6.76 0.39
N ALA A 174 12.06 -7.29 1.17
CA ALA A 174 12.33 -8.71 1.21
C ALA A 174 11.61 -9.32 2.41
N ASP A 175 10.69 -10.25 2.12
CA ASP A 175 9.88 -10.94 3.12
C ASP A 175 10.55 -12.26 3.56
N HIS A 176 11.05 -13.04 2.61
CA HIS A 176 11.74 -14.30 2.87
C HIS A 176 13.02 -14.41 2.02
N ILE A 177 14.17 -14.46 2.68
CA ILE A 177 15.46 -14.76 2.04
C ILE A 177 15.97 -16.08 2.62
N ARG A 178 16.12 -17.10 1.77
CA ARG A 178 16.74 -18.38 2.15
C ARG A 178 18.10 -18.49 1.47
N VAL A 179 19.15 -18.55 2.28
CA VAL A 179 20.51 -18.80 1.77
C VAL A 179 21.02 -20.10 2.37
N GLY A 180 21.34 -21.06 1.51
CA GLY A 180 22.02 -22.29 1.90
C GLY A 180 23.53 -22.12 1.73
N VAL A 181 24.30 -22.49 2.75
CA VAL A 181 25.77 -22.58 2.67
C VAL A 181 26.15 -24.03 2.86
N SER A 182 26.88 -24.58 1.90
CA SER A 182 27.36 -25.97 1.92
C SER A 182 28.87 -26.02 1.87
N SER A 183 29.44 -27.09 2.43
CA SER A 183 30.86 -27.39 2.31
C SER A 183 31.31 -27.32 0.84
N PRO A 184 32.49 -26.72 0.54
CA PRO A 184 33.51 -26.30 1.49
C PRO A 184 33.36 -24.87 2.05
N LEU A 185 32.25 -24.18 1.76
CA LEU A 185 32.01 -22.83 2.25
C LEU A 185 31.56 -22.84 3.71
N GLU A 186 32.07 -21.87 4.47
CA GLU A 186 31.65 -21.62 5.84
C GLU A 186 30.97 -20.26 5.93
N MET A 187 29.79 -20.21 6.55
CA MET A 187 29.14 -18.94 6.89
C MET A 187 29.88 -18.29 8.05
N VAL A 188 30.34 -17.06 7.85
CA VAL A 188 31.12 -16.31 8.84
C VAL A 188 30.23 -15.33 9.60
N GLU A 189 29.35 -14.63 8.89
CA GLU A 189 28.49 -13.60 9.46
C GLU A 189 27.13 -13.54 8.73
N SER A 190 26.06 -13.24 9.47
CA SER A 190 24.76 -12.87 8.91
C SER A 190 24.51 -11.40 9.15
N TYR A 191 24.22 -10.65 8.09
CA TYR A 191 23.84 -9.24 8.15
C TYR A 191 22.33 -9.05 8.31
N LEU A 192 21.56 -10.13 8.15
CA LEU A 192 20.13 -10.12 8.40
C LEU A 192 19.84 -10.22 9.90
N PRO A 193 18.82 -9.50 10.41
CA PRO A 193 18.41 -9.61 11.81
C PRO A 193 18.00 -11.06 12.13
N PRO A 194 18.41 -11.61 13.28
CA PRO A 194 18.20 -13.03 13.62
C PRO A 194 16.73 -13.42 13.80
N ASN A 195 15.83 -12.44 13.89
CA ASN A 195 14.38 -12.59 13.83
C ASN A 195 13.79 -11.24 13.35
N PRO A 196 13.62 -11.03 12.03
CA PRO A 196 13.07 -9.78 11.54
C PRO A 196 11.64 -9.62 12.09
N ALA A 197 11.40 -8.54 12.86
CA ALA A 197 10.06 -8.19 13.35
C ALA A 197 9.13 -7.70 12.21
N GLY A 198 9.61 -7.69 10.97
CA GLY A 198 8.88 -7.28 9.77
C GLY A 198 9.77 -7.33 8.52
N PRO A 199 9.22 -7.00 7.34
CA PRO A 199 9.94 -7.06 6.07
C PRO A 199 11.19 -6.17 6.08
N ILE A 200 12.28 -6.66 5.49
CA ILE A 200 13.52 -5.90 5.35
C ILE A 200 13.34 -4.90 4.20
N VAL A 201 13.42 -3.61 4.50
CA VAL A 201 13.42 -2.56 3.47
C VAL A 201 14.67 -2.71 2.62
N VAL A 202 14.49 -2.83 1.30
CA VAL A 202 15.60 -2.88 0.35
C VAL A 202 15.95 -1.45 -0.03
N ASP A 203 17.12 -0.98 0.40
CA ASP A 203 17.71 0.23 -0.16
C ASP A 203 18.12 -0.08 -1.61
N GLU A 204 17.43 0.52 -2.57
CA GLU A 204 17.69 0.28 -3.99
C GLU A 204 18.96 0.99 -4.51
N THR A 205 19.60 1.81 -3.68
CA THR A 205 20.84 2.53 -4.02
C THR A 205 22.11 1.78 -3.60
N GLN A 206 21.99 0.78 -2.72
CA GLN A 206 23.11 0.01 -2.20
C GLN A 206 22.82 -1.49 -2.16
N PRO A 207 23.82 -2.35 -2.37
CA PRO A 207 23.63 -3.79 -2.18
C PRO A 207 23.22 -4.12 -0.74
N VAL A 208 22.11 -4.84 -0.58
CA VAL A 208 21.68 -5.36 0.71
C VAL A 208 22.51 -6.60 1.02
N ARG A 209 23.45 -6.47 1.95
CA ARG A 209 24.30 -7.59 2.39
C ARG A 209 23.45 -8.61 3.14
N ILE A 210 23.62 -9.89 2.82
CA ILE A 210 22.84 -10.99 3.39
C ILE A 210 23.70 -11.80 4.35
N ILE A 211 24.76 -12.41 3.84
CA ILE A 211 25.74 -13.18 4.61
C ILE A 211 27.16 -12.94 4.09
N GLU A 212 28.16 -13.13 4.94
CA GLU A 212 29.55 -13.32 4.54
C GLU A 212 29.90 -14.80 4.63
N VAL A 213 30.54 -15.32 3.58
CA VAL A 213 31.03 -16.69 3.48
C VAL A 213 32.53 -16.70 3.24
N ARG A 214 33.20 -17.75 3.71
CA ARG A 214 34.62 -17.99 3.51
C ARG A 214 34.84 -19.30 2.76
N ALA A 215 35.72 -19.28 1.76
CA ALA A 215 36.23 -20.51 1.13
C ALA A 215 37.54 -20.98 1.79
N PRO A 216 37.87 -22.28 1.73
CA PRO A 216 39.18 -22.75 2.11
C PRO A 216 40.24 -22.26 1.12
N ARG A 217 41.42 -21.92 1.64
CA ARG A 217 42.57 -21.49 0.84
C ARG A 217 42.89 -22.48 -0.27
N GLY A 218 42.91 -22.00 -1.52
CA GLY A 218 43.27 -22.77 -2.71
C GLY A 218 42.11 -23.16 -3.64
N GLY A 219 40.85 -22.91 -3.27
CA GLY A 219 39.69 -23.10 -4.15
C GLY A 219 39.34 -21.84 -4.94
N THR A 220 39.84 -21.70 -6.17
CA THR A 220 39.68 -20.44 -6.95
C THR A 220 38.35 -20.35 -7.71
N THR A 221 37.52 -21.40 -7.70
CA THR A 221 36.29 -21.45 -8.52
C THR A 221 35.06 -21.24 -7.65
N TRP A 222 34.44 -20.07 -7.80
CA TRP A 222 33.19 -19.69 -7.16
C TRP A 222 32.05 -19.83 -8.16
N SER A 223 31.16 -20.80 -7.98
CA SER A 223 29.93 -20.93 -8.76
C SER A 223 28.73 -20.63 -7.87
N PHE A 224 27.95 -19.61 -8.24
CA PHE A 224 26.68 -19.31 -7.59
C PHE A 224 25.53 -19.82 -8.46
N SER A 225 24.67 -20.66 -7.89
CA SER A 225 23.43 -21.09 -8.53
C SER A 225 22.26 -20.60 -7.69
N SER A 226 21.45 -19.70 -8.25
CA SER A 226 20.14 -19.36 -7.70
C SER A 226 19.07 -20.18 -8.42
N THR A 227 18.30 -20.97 -7.69
CA THR A 227 16.99 -21.45 -8.16
C THR A 227 15.96 -20.39 -7.82
N SER A 228 15.28 -19.88 -8.85
CA SER A 228 14.12 -18.99 -8.75
C SER A 228 12.89 -19.74 -8.26
#